data_AF-A0A367ZSH3-F1
#
_entry.id   AF-A0A367ZSH3-F1
#
_cell.length_a   1.000
_cell.length_b   1.000
_cell.length_c   1.000
_cell.angle_alpha   90.00
_cell.angle_beta   90.00
_cell.angle_gamma   90.00
#
_symmetry.space_group_name_H-M   'P 1'
#
loop_
_entity.id
_entity.type
_entity.pdbx_description
1 polymer ?
#
loop_
_entity_poly.entity_id
_entity_poly.type
_entity_poly.pdbx_seq_one_letter_code
_entity_poly.pdbx_strand_id
1 'polypeptide(L)' 'MAYDAVLMCLLQIGETLRKVANPVWRGRLPVQGAYVVRNIITHEYEGVDQAIIARILVDEIPSLGDAVRKCLAEAGEKR' A
#
# COMPACT_ATOMS: atom_id res chain seq x y z
N MET A 1 -15.63 -10.49 -9.16
CA MET A 1 -14.47 -11.09 -9.87
C MET A 1 -13.31 -10.11 -10.03
N ALA A 2 -13.41 -9.01 -10.80
CA ALA A 2 -12.29 -8.06 -10.94
C ALA A 2 -12.08 -7.18 -9.70
N TYR A 3 -13.17 -6.70 -9.09
CA TYR A 3 -13.12 -5.90 -7.86
C TYR A 3 -12.48 -6.65 -6.68
N ASP A 4 -12.90 -7.90 -6.48
CA ASP A 4 -12.33 -8.78 -5.45
C ASP A 4 -10.82 -8.97 -5.59
N ALA A 5 -10.34 -9.15 -6.82
CA ALA A 5 -8.91 -9.28 -7.10
C ALA A 5 -8.15 -8.00 -6.73
N VAL A 6 -8.72 -6.83 -7.00
CA VAL A 6 -8.13 -5.55 -6.62
C VAL A 6 -8.06 -5.41 -5.10
N LEU A 7 -9.13 -5.74 -4.39
CA LEU A 7 -9.14 -5.71 -2.91
C LEU A 7 -8.07 -6.65 -2.34
N MET A 8 -7.92 -7.86 -2.91
CA MET A 8 -6.88 -8.80 -2.51
C MET A 8 -5.47 -8.25 -2.75
N CYS A 9 -5.23 -7.56 -3.87
CA CYS A 9 -3.95 -6.91 -4.12
C CYS A 9 -3.67 -5.80 -3.09
N LEU A 10 -4.65 -4.95 -2.78
CA LEU A 10 -4.50 -3.90 -1.76
C LEU A 10 -4.24 -4.49 -0.37
N LEU A 11 -4.90 -5.59 -0.02
CA LEU A 11 -4.65 -6.34 1.20
C LEU A 11 -3.20 -6.81 1.29
N GLN A 12 -2.70 -7.43 0.21
CA GLN A 12 -1.32 -7.94 0.13
C GLN A 12 -0.28 -6.82 0.21
N ILE A 13 -0.53 -5.68 -0.43
CA ILE A 13 0.32 -4.49 -0.35
C ILE A 13 0.41 -3.98 1.10
N GLY A 14 -0.73 -3.83 1.78
CA GLY A 14 -0.77 -3.41 3.18
C GLY A 14 -0.02 -4.35 4.12
N GLU A 15 -0.20 -5.66 3.96
CA GLU A 15 0.55 -6.68 4.70
C GLU A 15 2.06 -6.60 4.46
N THR A 16 2.46 -6.38 3.21
CA THR A 16 3.88 -6.33 2.84
C THR A 16 4.55 -5.08 3.37
N LEU A 17 3.90 -3.92 3.26
CA LEU A 17 4.42 -2.66 3.81
C LEU A 17 4.59 -2.71 5.33
N ARG A 18 3.70 -3.41 6.04
CA ARG A 18 3.83 -3.60 7.48
C ARG A 18 5.11 -4.35 7.88
N LYS A 19 5.59 -5.26 7.02
CA LYS A 19 6.80 -6.08 7.24
C LYS A 19 8.10 -5.30 7.02
N VAL A 20 8.05 -4.07 6.50
CA VAL A 20 9.23 -3.23 6.35
C VAL A 20 9.81 -2.90 7.74
N ALA A 21 10.92 -3.55 8.08
CA ALA A 21 11.59 -3.40 9.37
C ALA A 21 12.52 -2.18 9.42
N ASN A 22 13.02 -1.71 8.27
CA ASN A 22 13.93 -0.56 8.22
C ASN A 22 13.19 0.72 8.65
N PRO A 23 13.58 1.36 9.77
CA PRO A 23 12.86 2.52 10.31
C PRO A 23 12.90 3.74 9.38
N VAL A 24 13.98 3.91 8.61
CA VAL A 24 14.10 5.01 7.64
C VAL A 24 13.08 4.85 6.52
N TRP A 25 12.94 3.64 5.98
CA TRP A 25 11.96 3.38 4.94
C TRP A 25 10.54 3.42 5.48
N ARG A 26 10.33 2.95 6.71
CA ARG A 26 9.02 2.97 7.38
C ARG A 26 8.47 4.38 7.58
N GLY A 27 9.34 5.36 7.84
CA GLY A 27 8.97 6.78 7.96
C GLY A 27 8.69 7.46 6.62
N ARG A 28 9.11 6.87 5.49
CA ARG A 28 8.94 7.44 4.15
C ARG A 28 7.81 6.78 3.36
N LEU A 29 7.50 5.53 3.67
CA LEU A 29 6.41 4.78 3.04
C LEU A 29 5.10 4.99 3.82
N PRO A 30 3.93 4.96 3.16
CA PRO A 30 2.62 5.14 3.79
C PRO A 30 2.17 3.89 4.57
N VAL A 31 3.00 3.37 5.48
CA VAL A 31 2.78 2.10 6.19
C VAL A 31 1.48 2.12 7.01
N GLN A 32 1.22 3.22 7.71
CA GLN A 32 0.00 3.36 8.52
C GLN A 32 -1.26 3.42 7.65
N GLY A 33 -1.22 4.20 6.55
CA GLY A 33 -2.34 4.31 5.62
C GLY A 33 -2.67 2.97 4.95
N ALA A 34 -1.65 2.25 4.48
CA ALA A 34 -1.82 0.94 3.87
C ALA A 34 -2.36 -0.11 4.87
N TYR A 35 -1.96 -0.02 6.15
CA TYR A 35 -2.50 -0.88 7.21
C TYR A 35 -3.98 -0.61 7.49
N VAL A 36 -4.38 0.67 7.50
CA VAL A 36 -5.79 1.05 7.67
C VAL A 36 -6.65 0.54 6.51
N VAL A 37 -6.20 0.73 5.26
CA VAL A 37 -6.90 0.20 4.07
C VAL A 37 -7.04 -1.31 4.14
N ARG A 38 -5.95 -2.02 4.48
CA ARG A 38 -5.99 -3.47 4.70
C ARG A 38 -7.04 -3.83 5.75
N ASN A 39 -7.07 -3.13 6.88
CA ASN A 39 -8.04 -3.41 7.95
C ASN A 39 -9.48 -3.24 7.50
N ILE A 40 -9.79 -2.16 6.78
CA ILE A 40 -11.11 -1.90 6.20
C ILE A 40 -11.52 -3.05 5.29
N ILE A 41 -10.64 -3.46 4.37
CA ILE A 41 -10.92 -4.58 3.45
C ILE A 41 -11.18 -5.88 4.21
N THR A 42 -10.42 -6.19 5.26
CA THR A 42 -10.63 -7.43 6.05
C THR A 42 -11.92 -7.44 6.88
N HIS A 43 -12.36 -6.30 7.41
CA HIS A 43 -13.51 -6.26 8.32
C HIS A 43 -14.81 -5.89 7.61
N GLU A 44 -14.73 -5.10 6.55
CA GLU A 44 -15.88 -4.55 5.83
C GLU A 44 -15.84 -4.92 4.35
N TYR A 45 -15.37 -6.13 4.01
CA TYR A 45 -15.13 -6.59 2.64
C TYR A 45 -16.29 -6.29 1.67
N GLU A 46 -17.54 -6.51 2.11
CA GLU A 46 -18.75 -6.23 1.31
C GLU A 46 -19.22 -4.76 1.38
N GLY A 47 -18.79 -4.01 2.40
CA GLY A 47 -19.17 -2.62 2.66
C GLY A 47 -18.14 -1.58 2.22
N VAL A 48 -17.01 -2.00 1.64
CA VAL A 48 -15.96 -1.08 1.20
C VAL A 48 -16.49 -0.14 0.12
N ASP A 49 -16.38 1.17 0.39
CA ASP A 49 -16.74 2.22 -0.56
C ASP A 49 -15.82 2.18 -1.79
N GLN A 50 -16.41 1.86 -2.95
CA GLN A 50 -15.71 1.76 -4.23
C GLN A 50 -15.06 3.07 -4.66
N ALA A 51 -15.62 4.23 -4.26
CA ALA A 51 -15.02 5.53 -4.56
C ALA A 51 -13.70 5.73 -3.82
N ILE A 52 -13.60 5.25 -2.57
CA ILE A 52 -12.36 5.26 -1.80
C ILE A 52 -11.31 4.36 -2.47
N ILE A 53 -11.71 3.17 -2.91
CA ILE A 53 -10.81 2.24 -3.62
C ILE A 53 -10.33 2.84 -4.93
N ALA A 54 -11.23 3.42 -5.73
CA ALA A 54 -10.86 4.08 -6.97
C ALA A 54 -9.84 5.20 -6.73
N ARG A 55 -10.05 6.04 -5.70
CA ARG A 55 -9.10 7.09 -5.33
C ARG A 55 -7.74 6.53 -4.93
N ILE A 56 -7.71 5.47 -4.12
CA ILE A 56 -6.46 4.80 -3.72
C ILE A 56 -5.70 4.30 -4.96
N LEU A 57 -6.39 3.71 -5.93
CA LEU A 57 -5.75 3.19 -7.14
C LEU A 57 -5.17 4.29 -8.02
N VAL A 58 -5.85 5.43 -8.13
CA VAL A 58 -5.44 6.53 -9.01
C VAL A 58 -4.37 7.40 -8.36
N ASP A 59 -4.51 7.71 -7.07
CA ASP A 59 -3.68 8.70 -6.40
C ASP A 59 -2.57 8.06 -5.54
N GLU A 60 -2.93 7.09 -4.71
CA GLU A 60 -2.04 6.57 -3.65
C GLU A 60 -1.09 5.48 -4.16
N ILE A 61 -1.56 4.57 -5.03
CA ILE A 61 -0.75 3.47 -5.55
C ILE A 61 0.43 3.96 -6.41
N PRO A 62 0.25 4.93 -7.35
CA PRO A 62 1.39 5.48 -8.08
C PRO A 62 2.40 6.18 -7.17
N SER A 63 1.92 6.99 -6.22
CA SER A 63 2.76 7.67 -5.22
C SER A 63 3.57 6.69 -4.38
N LEU A 64 2.95 5.59 -3.93
CA LEU A 64 3.64 4.49 -3.26
C LEU A 64 4.72 3.87 -4.16
N GLY A 65 4.41 3.62 -5.42
CA GLY A 65 5.36 3.09 -6.41
C GLY A 65 6.61 3.97 -6.54
N ASP A 66 6.43 5.29 -6.63
CA ASP A 66 7.52 6.26 -6.70
C ASP A 66 8.35 6.29 -5.41
N ALA A 67 7.69 6.25 -4.25
CA ALA A 67 8.38 6.20 -2.96
C ALA A 67 9.24 4.93 -2.80
N VAL A 68 8.73 3.77 -3.22
CA VAL A 68 9.47 2.51 -3.21
C VAL A 68 10.67 2.56 -4.16
N ARG A 69 10.48 3.06 -5.40
CA ARG A 69 11.58 3.21 -6.37
C ARG A 69 12.69 4.11 -5.84
N LYS A 70 12.35 5.23 -5.20
CA LYS A 70 13.34 6.11 -4.54
C LYS A 70 14.10 5.39 -3.44
N CYS A 71 13.40 4.65 -2.57
CA CYS A 71 14.06 3.87 -1.51
C CYS A 71 15.03 2.82 -2.09
N LEU A 72 14.67 2.18 -3.19
CA LEU A 72 15.51 1.17 -3.86
C LEU A 72 16.72 1.81 -4.56
N ALA A 73 16.57 2.95 -5.21
CA ALA A 73 17.67 3.67 -5.84
C ALA A 73 18.74 4.06 -4.80
N GLU A 74 18.33 4.63 -3.67
CA GLU A 74 19.24 4.97 -2.56
C GLU A 74 19.92 3.75 -1.93
N ALA A 75 19.26 2.60 -1.94
CA ALA A 75 19.84 1.34 -1.46
C ALA A 75 20.87 0.77 -2.43
N GLY A 76 20.70 1.01 -3.74
CA GLY A 76 21.62 0.61 -4.79
C GLY A 76 22.87 1.48 -4.86
N GLU A 77 22.76 2.79 -4.57
CA GLU A 77 23.90 3.72 -4.54
C GLU A 77 24.86 3.51 -3.36
N LYS A 78 24.42 2.81 -2.30
CA LYS A 78 25.25 2.50 -1.12
C LYS A 78 26.05 1.20 -1.24
N ARG A 79 26.14 0.61 -2.44
CA ARG A 79 26.92 -0.60 -2.72
C ARG A 79 28.23 -0.31 -3.42
#